data_AF-A0A8S4B449-F1
#
_entry.id   AF-A0A8S4B449-F1
#
_cell.length_a   1.000
_cell.length_b   1.000
_cell.length_c   1.000
_cell.angle_alpha   90.00
_cell.angle_beta   90.00
_cell.angle_gamma   90.00
#
_symmetry.space_group_name_H-M   'P 1'
#
loop_
_entity.id
_entity.type
_entity.pdbx_description
1 polymer ?
#
loop_
_entity_poly.entity_id
_entity_poly.type
_entity_poly.pdbx_seq_one_letter_code
_entity_poly.pdbx_strand_id
1 'polypeptide(L)'
;MGGNRQHKEAHGIVYLLPKKMSELNIAKRKEKCENCTNQCNKRQSDESAIPNLEKEETNGKGNEGSQLLLSACLSCDGCLSEEDSLRISQQNLEEVERVLELNKRCDASKHKLLVASVCPQSLPFFAVRFGLDIYEATQKLCGFLKGLGVAFVFDTTLAAGFSILETQKEFIQRYHRKHHDSQALPMFTSSCPGWIRYSERVLGSLVTPHICTARSPQQIMGCLVKDFFSKQQKLSPEKVYHLVVAPCFDKKLEAVREEFYSSLMETRDVDCVLTSKEIYHLMEKRKVSVEELNSVPLDQVLGESGQAMLARHDGRGSEGFLEHVFKHAAKELFGVDVQEITYRTLRNRDFQEVTLERDGEMLLQFAAVYGFRNIQTLVHRMRKGRVPYQLVEVLSCPGGCLSGRGQTESETAGRIDKALVQQMEEVYSSLPVRLPELNPILKTLYLDWLQGQDSAQANKLLHTEYRNQSHTQPPHMQW
;
A
#
# COMPACT_ATOMS: atom_id res chain seq x y z
N MET A 1 44.48 -69.17 23.93
CA MET A 1 44.27 -68.53 25.25
C MET A 1 43.64 -67.18 24.95
N GLY A 2 42.31 -67.04 24.96
CA GLY A 2 41.45 -66.97 26.15
C GLY A 2 41.55 -65.55 26.74
N GLY A 3 40.52 -64.72 26.89
CA GLY A 3 39.09 -64.84 26.67
C GLY A 3 38.42 -63.49 27.03
N ASN A 4 37.22 -63.30 26.53
CA ASN A 4 36.28 -62.20 26.83
C ASN A 4 36.11 -61.91 28.34
N ARG A 5 35.87 -60.64 28.69
CA ARG A 5 34.72 -60.27 29.53
C ARG A 5 34.30 -58.80 29.33
N GLN A 6 33.01 -58.68 28.97
CA GLN A 6 32.20 -57.47 28.96
C GLN A 6 32.10 -56.84 30.35
N HIS A 7 31.96 -55.51 30.41
CA HIS A 7 30.99 -54.89 31.30
C HIS A 7 30.37 -53.65 30.65
N LYS A 8 29.04 -53.64 30.64
CA LYS A 8 28.13 -52.55 30.27
C LYS A 8 28.24 -51.42 31.31
N GLU A 9 28.09 -50.18 30.87
CA GLU A 9 27.52 -49.03 31.60
C GLU A 9 27.56 -47.82 30.66
N ALA A 10 26.69 -46.83 30.66
CA ALA A 10 25.29 -46.65 31.00
C ALA A 10 24.96 -45.26 30.40
N HIS A 11 23.76 -45.11 29.82
CA HIS A 11 23.27 -43.83 29.34
C HIS A 11 23.29 -42.79 30.47
N GLY A 12 23.89 -41.63 30.23
CA GLY A 12 23.93 -40.50 31.15
C GLY A 12 23.75 -39.18 30.41
N ILE A 13 22.53 -38.91 29.96
CA ILE A 13 22.11 -37.59 29.49
C ILE A 13 22.03 -36.69 30.73
N VAL A 14 22.94 -35.71 30.85
CA VAL A 14 22.84 -34.67 31.88
C VAL A 14 21.80 -33.66 31.42
N TYR A 15 20.57 -33.85 31.87
CA TYR A 15 19.53 -32.82 31.85
C TYR A 15 19.85 -31.77 32.92
N LEU A 16 20.26 -30.56 32.50
CA LEU A 16 20.20 -29.39 33.36
C LEU A 16 18.75 -28.86 33.36
N LEU A 17 18.01 -29.23 34.42
CA LEU A 17 16.69 -28.70 34.73
C LEU A 17 16.74 -27.18 34.98
N PRO A 18 15.87 -26.37 34.35
CA PRO A 18 15.69 -24.98 34.73
C PRO A 18 14.99 -24.89 36.09
N LYS A 19 15.53 -24.05 36.98
CA LYS A 19 14.87 -23.61 38.22
C LYS A 19 13.46 -23.09 37.91
N LYS A 20 12.46 -23.64 38.60
CA LYS A 20 11.07 -23.17 38.61
C LYS A 20 11.03 -21.68 39.00
N MET A 21 10.59 -20.82 38.08
CA MET A 21 10.03 -19.51 38.41
C MET A 21 8.50 -19.63 38.48
N SER A 22 7.93 -18.98 39.49
CA SER A 22 6.52 -18.99 39.90
C SER A 22 5.52 -18.70 38.78
N GLU A 23 4.51 -19.56 38.64
CA GLU A 23 3.48 -19.57 37.59
C GLU A 23 2.38 -18.49 37.72
N LEU A 24 2.43 -17.58 38.71
CA LEU A 24 1.32 -16.64 38.94
C LEU A 24 1.33 -15.37 38.07
N ASN A 25 2.40 -15.06 37.33
CA ASN A 25 2.51 -13.82 36.54
C ASN A 25 2.43 -14.02 35.00
N ILE A 26 2.31 -15.26 34.52
CA ILE A 26 2.19 -15.57 33.08
C ILE A 26 0.73 -15.63 32.62
N ALA A 27 -0.20 -15.99 33.52
CA ALA A 27 -1.64 -16.06 33.19
C ALA A 27 -2.25 -14.68 32.88
N LYS A 28 -1.96 -13.64 33.70
CA LYS A 28 -2.49 -12.28 33.51
C LYS A 28 -1.98 -11.54 32.27
N ARG A 29 -0.84 -11.94 31.70
CA ARG A 29 -0.26 -11.33 30.48
C ARG A 29 -0.76 -11.98 29.17
N LYS A 30 -1.25 -13.22 29.22
CA LYS A 30 -1.90 -13.88 28.07
C LYS A 30 -3.33 -13.38 27.86
N GLU A 31 -4.09 -13.15 28.93
CA GLU A 31 -5.49 -12.65 28.87
C GLU A 31 -5.63 -11.29 28.17
N LYS A 32 -4.69 -10.36 28.37
CA LYS A 32 -4.75 -9.01 27.75
C LYS A 32 -4.41 -9.01 26.24
N CYS A 33 -3.77 -10.06 25.71
CA CYS A 33 -3.43 -10.16 24.28
C CYS A 33 -4.51 -10.87 23.45
N GLU A 34 -5.33 -11.72 24.06
CA GLU A 34 -6.41 -12.45 23.40
C GLU A 34 -7.68 -11.61 23.24
N ASN A 35 -7.91 -10.62 24.10
CA ASN A 35 -9.14 -9.81 24.08
C ASN A 35 -9.33 -8.94 22.82
N CYS A 36 -8.25 -8.42 22.21
CA CYS A 36 -8.37 -7.72 20.91
C CYS A 36 -8.71 -8.66 19.75
N THR A 37 -8.30 -9.93 19.84
CA THR A 37 -8.58 -10.94 18.80
C THR A 37 -9.99 -11.52 18.97
N ASN A 38 -10.43 -11.70 20.22
CA ASN A 38 -11.74 -12.23 20.55
C ASN A 38 -12.86 -11.20 20.35
N GLN A 39 -12.65 -9.89 20.57
CA GLN A 39 -13.67 -8.88 20.27
C GLN A 39 -13.98 -8.77 18.76
N CYS A 40 -13.00 -8.99 17.88
CA CYS A 40 -13.24 -9.08 16.43
C CYS A 40 -14.02 -10.35 16.04
N ASN A 41 -13.79 -11.48 16.71
CA ASN A 41 -14.47 -12.74 16.39
C ASN A 41 -15.86 -12.87 17.03
N LYS A 42 -16.09 -12.31 18.23
CA LYS A 42 -17.35 -12.45 18.97
C LYS A 42 -18.47 -11.54 18.44
N ARG A 43 -18.12 -10.39 17.86
CA ARG A 43 -19.10 -9.54 17.14
C ARG A 43 -19.59 -10.17 15.83
N GLN A 44 -18.92 -11.19 15.30
CA GLN A 44 -19.35 -11.91 14.10
C GLN A 44 -20.28 -13.10 14.40
N SER A 45 -20.55 -13.42 15.67
CA SER A 45 -21.34 -14.59 16.06
C SER A 45 -22.66 -14.29 16.80
N ASP A 46 -22.89 -13.07 17.28
CA ASP A 46 -24.02 -12.75 18.17
C ASP A 46 -24.97 -11.66 17.63
N GLU A 47 -25.23 -11.60 16.32
CA GLU A 47 -26.38 -10.88 15.76
C GLU A 47 -27.38 -11.85 15.11
N SER A 48 -27.93 -12.73 15.94
CA SER A 48 -29.16 -13.47 15.63
C SER A 48 -29.99 -13.66 16.90
N ALA A 49 -30.49 -12.56 17.45
CA ALA A 49 -31.59 -12.58 18.42
C ALA A 49 -32.21 -11.19 18.54
N ILE A 50 -33.36 -10.99 17.89
CA ILE A 50 -34.26 -9.87 18.15
C ILE A 50 -35.03 -10.17 19.44
N PRO A 51 -35.20 -9.20 20.35
CA PRO A 51 -36.50 -9.03 20.99
C PRO A 51 -37.05 -7.61 20.78
N ASN A 52 -38.31 -7.56 20.39
CA ASN A 52 -39.16 -6.37 20.29
C ASN A 52 -39.12 -5.55 21.58
N LEU A 53 -38.94 -4.22 21.46
CA LEU A 53 -39.50 -3.21 22.36
C LEU A 53 -39.58 -1.85 21.62
N GLU A 54 -40.82 -1.51 21.28
CA GLU A 54 -41.51 -0.22 21.15
C GLU A 54 -40.82 1.06 20.61
N LYS A 55 -41.58 1.70 19.72
CA LYS A 55 -41.33 2.91 18.92
C LYS A 55 -40.95 4.15 19.73
N GLU A 56 -39.96 4.89 19.25
CA GLU A 56 -40.05 6.35 19.10
C GLU A 56 -39.41 6.78 17.77
N GLU A 57 -40.18 7.51 16.98
CA GLU A 57 -39.81 8.05 15.67
C GLU A 57 -38.87 9.24 15.83
N THR A 58 -37.64 9.13 15.31
CA THR A 58 -36.91 10.31 14.84
C THR A 58 -36.33 10.06 13.46
N ASN A 59 -36.75 10.93 12.54
CA ASN A 59 -36.56 10.86 11.11
C ASN A 59 -35.13 11.35 10.77
N GLY A 60 -34.24 10.44 10.38
CA GLY A 60 -32.89 10.76 9.93
C GLY A 60 -32.30 9.64 9.10
N LYS A 61 -32.44 9.70 7.78
CA LYS A 61 -31.76 8.80 6.84
C LYS A 61 -30.25 9.08 6.88
N GLY A 62 -29.55 8.38 7.76
CA GLY A 62 -28.08 8.33 7.83
C GLY A 62 -27.52 7.27 6.87
N ASN A 63 -26.46 7.63 6.15
CA ASN A 63 -25.82 6.83 5.11
C ASN A 63 -25.01 5.66 5.73
N GLU A 64 -25.64 4.50 5.90
CA GLU A 64 -25.03 3.30 6.53
C GLU A 64 -23.88 2.68 5.73
N GLY A 65 -23.69 3.06 4.44
CA GLY A 65 -22.70 2.44 3.56
C GLY A 65 -21.24 2.85 3.83
N SER A 66 -20.99 4.07 4.31
CA SER A 66 -19.62 4.61 4.48
C SER A 66 -18.93 4.18 5.77
N GLN A 67 -19.69 3.79 6.80
CA GLN A 67 -19.15 3.52 8.13
C GLN A 67 -18.69 2.06 8.32
N LEU A 68 -19.28 1.12 7.58
CA LEU A 68 -18.96 -0.31 7.64
C LEU A 68 -17.64 -0.68 6.94
N LEU A 69 -17.22 0.05 5.91
CA LEU A 69 -16.05 -0.33 5.07
C LEU A 69 -14.68 0.08 5.64
N LEU A 70 -14.66 0.95 6.64
CA LEU A 70 -13.44 1.36 7.36
C LEU A 70 -13.02 0.35 8.45
N SER A 71 -13.84 -0.66 8.73
CA SER A 71 -13.87 -1.37 10.02
C SER A 71 -13.03 -2.66 10.11
N ALA A 72 -12.29 -3.07 9.08
CA ALA A 72 -11.58 -4.35 9.15
C ALA A 72 -10.19 -4.34 9.83
N CYS A 73 -9.58 -3.18 10.14
CA CYS A 73 -8.41 -3.13 11.05
C CYS A 73 -7.92 -1.74 11.54
N LEU A 74 -8.51 -0.60 11.14
CA LEU A 74 -7.92 0.73 11.41
C LEU A 74 -8.89 1.80 11.92
N SER A 75 -10.12 1.38 12.22
CA SER A 75 -11.20 2.23 12.72
C SER A 75 -11.71 1.68 14.03
N CYS A 76 -10.88 1.78 15.06
CA CYS A 76 -11.41 1.86 16.41
C CYS A 76 -12.09 3.24 16.51
N ASP A 77 -13.28 3.31 17.12
CA ASP A 77 -13.84 4.60 17.55
C ASP A 77 -12.76 5.40 18.31
N GLY A 78 -12.41 6.58 17.80
CA GLY A 78 -11.34 7.44 18.32
C GLY A 78 -10.02 7.46 17.52
N CYS A 79 -9.91 6.79 16.36
CA CYS A 79 -8.68 6.75 15.55
C CYS A 79 -8.59 7.78 14.41
N LEU A 80 -9.65 8.53 14.14
CA LEU A 80 -9.68 9.59 13.14
C LEU A 80 -10.14 10.88 13.82
N SER A 81 -9.53 12.01 13.48
CA SER A 81 -10.15 13.29 13.84
C SER A 81 -11.52 13.40 13.15
N GLU A 82 -12.41 14.24 13.69
CA GLU A 82 -13.70 14.51 13.02
C GLU A 82 -13.46 15.04 11.60
N GLU A 83 -12.41 15.87 11.44
CA GLU A 83 -12.01 16.41 10.15
C GLU A 83 -11.49 15.33 9.19
N ASP A 84 -10.65 14.40 9.65
CA ASP A 84 -10.21 13.26 8.84
C ASP A 84 -11.39 12.39 8.43
N SER A 85 -12.30 12.11 9.36
CA SER A 85 -13.50 11.31 9.12
C SER A 85 -14.38 11.93 8.05
N LEU A 86 -14.57 13.25 8.10
CA LEU A 86 -15.30 14.01 7.08
C LEU A 86 -14.57 14.00 5.73
N ARG A 87 -13.26 14.20 5.70
CA ARG A 87 -12.47 14.17 4.46
C ARG A 87 -12.51 12.79 3.82
N ILE A 88 -12.44 11.73 4.62
CA ILE A 88 -12.53 10.34 4.16
C ILE A 88 -13.93 10.05 3.63
N SER A 89 -14.98 10.55 4.30
CA SER A 89 -16.35 10.36 3.80
C SER A 89 -16.57 11.04 2.46
N GLN A 90 -15.83 12.10 2.13
CA GLN A 90 -15.82 12.77 0.82
C GLN A 90 -15.03 12.01 -0.27
N GLN A 91 -14.30 10.95 0.08
CA GLN A 91 -13.59 10.10 -0.90
C GLN A 91 -14.56 9.09 -1.53
N ASN A 92 -15.56 9.59 -2.27
CA ASN A 92 -16.66 8.79 -2.79
C ASN A 92 -17.14 9.26 -4.19
N LEU A 93 -18.04 8.47 -4.78
CA LEU A 93 -18.59 8.75 -6.12
C LEU A 93 -19.44 10.02 -6.17
N GLU A 94 -20.20 10.32 -5.12
CA GLU A 94 -21.10 11.49 -5.06
C GLU A 94 -20.30 12.80 -5.14
N GLU A 95 -19.11 12.84 -4.54
CA GLU A 95 -18.23 14.00 -4.61
C GLU A 95 -17.69 14.21 -6.04
N VAL A 96 -17.32 13.14 -6.74
CA VAL A 96 -16.91 13.22 -8.15
C VAL A 96 -18.07 13.69 -9.03
N GLU A 97 -19.27 13.15 -8.82
CA GLU A 97 -20.48 13.57 -9.53
C GLU A 97 -20.84 15.03 -9.23
N ARG A 98 -20.64 15.50 -7.99
CA ARG A 98 -20.85 16.90 -7.61
C ARG A 98 -19.90 17.82 -8.37
N VAL A 99 -18.61 17.48 -8.48
CA VAL A 99 -17.64 18.28 -9.24
C VAL A 99 -17.98 18.31 -10.73
N LEU A 100 -18.35 17.16 -11.31
CA LEU A 100 -18.81 17.07 -12.70
C LEU A 100 -20.06 17.92 -12.96
N GLU A 101 -21.03 17.88 -12.05
CA GLU A 101 -22.26 18.67 -12.17
C GLU A 101 -21.98 20.17 -12.02
N LEU A 102 -21.07 20.57 -11.13
CA LEU A 102 -20.60 21.95 -11.05
C LEU A 102 -19.95 22.40 -12.36
N ASN A 103 -19.10 21.57 -12.97
CA ASN A 103 -18.48 21.89 -14.26
C ASN A 103 -19.51 22.12 -15.38
N LYS A 104 -20.68 21.49 -15.33
CA LYS A 104 -21.78 21.71 -16.28
C LYS A 104 -22.56 23.00 -16.03
N ARG A 105 -22.66 23.42 -14.76
CA ARG A 105 -23.48 24.56 -14.33
C ARG A 105 -22.73 25.89 -14.27
N CYS A 106 -21.40 25.86 -14.09
CA CYS A 106 -20.65 27.01 -13.62
C CYS A 106 -20.09 27.94 -14.70
N ASP A 107 -19.87 29.18 -14.28
CA ASP A 107 -18.88 30.13 -14.82
C ASP A 107 -17.53 29.43 -15.01
N ALA A 108 -16.88 29.69 -16.15
CA ALA A 108 -15.56 29.16 -16.51
C ALA A 108 -14.52 29.36 -15.39
N SER A 109 -14.69 30.39 -14.55
CA SER A 109 -13.83 30.65 -13.39
C SER A 109 -13.82 29.55 -12.33
N LYS A 110 -14.87 28.71 -12.22
CA LYS A 110 -14.98 27.62 -11.23
C LYS A 110 -14.79 26.22 -11.82
N HIS A 111 -14.57 26.13 -13.13
CA HIS A 111 -14.37 24.87 -13.82
C HIS A 111 -13.08 24.18 -13.33
N LYS A 112 -13.16 22.87 -13.08
CA LYS A 112 -12.00 22.02 -12.76
C LYS A 112 -11.73 21.03 -13.88
N LEU A 113 -10.47 20.90 -14.29
CA LEU A 113 -10.01 19.84 -15.18
C LEU A 113 -9.91 18.53 -14.40
N LEU A 114 -10.74 17.54 -14.71
CA LEU A 114 -10.66 16.23 -14.07
C LEU A 114 -9.57 15.38 -14.73
N VAL A 115 -8.67 14.86 -13.91
CA VAL A 115 -7.59 13.94 -14.29
C VAL A 115 -7.72 12.69 -13.43
N ALA A 116 -7.71 11.50 -14.04
CA ALA A 116 -7.69 10.24 -13.34
C ALA A 116 -6.34 9.54 -13.50
N SER A 117 -5.85 8.92 -12.42
CA SER A 117 -4.69 8.02 -12.47
C SER A 117 -5.08 6.64 -11.94
N VAL A 118 -4.85 5.58 -12.72
CA VAL A 118 -5.23 4.21 -12.37
C VAL A 118 -4.01 3.46 -11.87
N CYS A 119 -4.11 2.86 -10.68
CA CYS A 119 -3.07 1.97 -10.18
C CYS A 119 -2.98 0.73 -11.08
N PRO A 120 -1.78 0.31 -11.53
CA PRO A 120 -1.62 -0.91 -12.33
C PRO A 120 -2.24 -2.16 -11.69
N GLN A 121 -2.27 -2.22 -10.36
CA GLN A 121 -2.86 -3.31 -9.57
C GLN A 121 -4.40 -3.34 -9.61
N SER A 122 -5.04 -2.28 -10.09
CA SER A 122 -6.49 -2.22 -10.34
C SER A 122 -6.87 -2.74 -11.72
N LEU A 123 -5.98 -2.71 -12.71
CA LEU A 123 -6.29 -3.11 -14.09
C LEU A 123 -6.71 -4.58 -14.23
N PRO A 124 -6.04 -5.55 -13.55
CA PRO A 124 -6.45 -6.95 -13.61
C PRO A 124 -7.88 -7.19 -13.13
N PHE A 125 -8.37 -6.41 -12.16
CA PHE A 125 -9.75 -6.51 -11.69
C PHE A 125 -10.75 -6.25 -12.82
N PHE A 126 -10.55 -5.17 -13.58
CA PHE A 126 -11.43 -4.85 -14.71
C PHE A 126 -11.31 -5.87 -15.84
N ALA A 127 -10.10 -6.35 -16.14
CA ALA A 127 -9.89 -7.42 -17.12
C ALA A 127 -10.72 -8.68 -16.79
N VAL A 128 -10.61 -9.15 -15.54
CA VAL A 128 -11.37 -10.32 -15.08
C VAL A 128 -12.88 -10.06 -15.08
N ARG A 129 -13.33 -8.89 -14.61
CA ARG A 129 -14.77 -8.57 -14.54
C ARG A 129 -15.40 -8.34 -15.91
N PHE A 130 -14.64 -7.83 -16.87
CA PHE A 130 -15.11 -7.62 -18.24
C PHE A 130 -14.98 -8.89 -19.09
N GLY A 131 -14.19 -9.87 -18.65
CA GLY A 131 -13.89 -11.07 -19.45
C GLY A 131 -13.05 -10.75 -20.69
N LEU A 132 -12.19 -9.73 -20.60
CA LEU A 132 -11.37 -9.21 -21.70
C LEU A 132 -9.88 -9.30 -21.36
N ASP A 133 -9.02 -9.18 -22.37
CA ASP A 133 -7.60 -8.99 -22.13
C ASP A 133 -7.32 -7.65 -21.42
N ILE A 134 -6.19 -7.56 -20.72
CA ILE A 134 -5.87 -6.38 -19.90
C ILE A 134 -5.74 -5.09 -20.72
N TYR A 135 -5.31 -5.15 -21.98
CA TYR A 135 -5.18 -3.95 -22.81
C TYR A 135 -6.57 -3.44 -23.21
N GLU A 136 -7.43 -4.33 -23.73
CA GLU A 136 -8.79 -3.97 -24.09
C GLU A 136 -9.59 -3.49 -22.87
N ALA A 137 -9.51 -4.20 -21.74
CA ALA A 137 -10.20 -3.81 -20.51
C ALA A 137 -9.75 -2.44 -19.99
N THR A 138 -8.44 -2.14 -20.10
CA THR A 138 -7.91 -0.83 -19.72
C THR A 138 -8.44 0.28 -20.64
N GLN A 139 -8.52 0.01 -21.95
CA GLN A 139 -9.07 0.98 -22.90
C GLN A 139 -10.56 1.23 -22.68
N LYS A 140 -11.32 0.19 -22.33
CA LYS A 140 -12.75 0.27 -21.98
C LYS A 140 -12.95 1.05 -20.69
N LEU A 141 -12.12 0.82 -19.67
CA LEU A 141 -12.11 1.61 -18.43
C LEU A 141 -11.79 3.08 -18.71
N CYS A 142 -10.77 3.36 -19.53
CA CYS A 142 -10.43 4.73 -19.92
C CYS A 142 -11.60 5.42 -20.65
N GLY A 143 -12.23 4.73 -21.60
CA GLY A 143 -13.42 5.23 -22.30
C GLY A 143 -14.59 5.49 -21.36
N PHE A 144 -14.83 4.62 -20.37
CA PHE A 144 -15.82 4.86 -19.34
C PHE A 144 -15.53 6.15 -18.56
N LEU A 145 -14.31 6.30 -18.03
CA LEU A 145 -13.91 7.47 -17.26
C LEU A 145 -14.00 8.77 -18.10
N LYS A 146 -13.56 8.74 -19.35
CA LYS A 146 -13.69 9.88 -20.27
C LYS A 146 -15.17 10.19 -20.57
N GLY A 147 -16.01 9.17 -20.72
CA GLY A 147 -17.46 9.32 -20.85
C GLY A 147 -18.14 9.95 -19.63
N LEU A 148 -17.56 9.83 -18.43
CA LEU A 148 -18.04 10.55 -17.23
C LEU A 148 -17.70 12.05 -17.26
N GLY A 149 -16.71 12.46 -18.05
CA GLY A 149 -16.18 13.82 -18.08
C GLY A 149 -14.76 13.97 -17.52
N VAL A 150 -14.04 12.86 -17.29
CA VAL A 150 -12.59 12.91 -17.03
C VAL A 150 -11.86 13.28 -18.31
N ALA A 151 -11.01 14.30 -18.28
CA ALA A 151 -10.31 14.76 -19.48
C ALA A 151 -9.10 13.87 -19.80
N PHE A 152 -8.30 13.52 -18.78
CA PHE A 152 -7.07 12.74 -18.92
C PHE A 152 -7.06 11.53 -17.99
N VAL A 153 -6.65 10.38 -18.49
CA VAL A 153 -6.55 9.12 -17.74
C VAL A 153 -5.14 8.55 -17.91
N PHE A 154 -4.38 8.53 -16.83
CA PHE A 154 -3.03 7.97 -16.76
C PHE A 154 -3.02 6.65 -15.98
N ASP A 155 -1.91 5.92 -16.06
CA ASP A 155 -1.56 4.90 -15.06
C ASP A 155 -0.43 5.39 -14.13
N THR A 156 -0.29 4.77 -12.96
CA THR A 156 0.73 5.19 -11.96
C THR A 156 2.09 4.48 -12.10
N THR A 157 2.38 3.80 -13.23
CA THR A 157 3.64 3.04 -13.41
C THR A 157 4.86 3.96 -13.40
N LEU A 158 4.77 5.15 -14.01
CA LEU A 158 5.83 6.16 -13.93
C LEU A 158 6.08 6.58 -12.48
N ALA A 159 5.03 6.91 -11.74
CA ALA A 159 5.16 7.29 -10.34
C ALA A 159 5.74 6.16 -9.47
N ALA A 160 5.42 4.90 -9.78
CA ALA A 160 6.02 3.75 -9.11
C ALA A 160 7.52 3.60 -9.39
N GLY A 161 7.95 3.91 -10.62
CA GLY A 161 9.35 3.94 -10.96
C GLY A 161 10.15 4.95 -10.12
N PHE A 162 9.64 6.17 -9.94
CA PHE A 162 10.25 7.14 -9.02
C PHE A 162 10.33 6.61 -7.59
N SER A 163 9.24 6.03 -7.07
CA SER A 163 9.20 5.49 -5.72
C SER A 163 10.25 4.39 -5.51
N ILE A 164 10.44 3.51 -6.50
CA ILE A 164 11.44 2.44 -6.48
C ILE A 164 12.87 3.02 -6.50
N LEU A 165 13.15 3.95 -7.41
CA LEU A 165 14.49 4.54 -7.56
C LEU A 165 14.90 5.34 -6.31
N GLU A 166 13.98 6.11 -5.73
CA GLU A 166 14.26 6.82 -4.47
C GLU A 166 14.40 5.86 -3.28
N THR A 167 13.67 4.74 -3.27
CA THR A 167 13.84 3.70 -2.23
C THR A 167 15.22 3.02 -2.34
N GLN A 168 15.68 2.71 -3.56
CA GLN A 168 17.02 2.16 -3.81
C GLN A 168 18.09 3.11 -3.28
N LYS A 169 18.01 4.38 -3.68
CA LYS A 169 18.94 5.43 -3.29
C LYS A 169 19.00 5.60 -1.76
N GLU A 170 17.84 5.68 -1.11
CA GLU A 170 17.79 5.82 0.35
C GLU A 170 18.35 4.58 1.06
N PHE A 171 18.10 3.37 0.54
CA PHE A 171 18.68 2.16 1.10
C PHE A 171 20.21 2.17 1.06
N ILE A 172 20.81 2.54 -0.07
CA ILE A 172 22.28 2.66 -0.20
C ILE A 172 22.84 3.67 0.81
N GLN A 173 22.21 4.86 0.91
CA GLN A 173 22.62 5.88 1.87
C GLN A 173 22.54 5.39 3.33
N ARG A 174 21.44 4.73 3.70
CA ARG A 174 21.26 4.12 5.03
C ARG A 174 22.29 3.02 5.27
N TYR A 175 22.56 2.18 4.29
CA TYR A 175 23.53 1.10 4.40
C TYR A 175 24.94 1.63 4.69
N HIS A 176 25.38 2.69 4.02
CA HIS A 176 26.70 3.29 4.27
C HIS A 176 26.83 3.89 5.68
N ARG A 177 25.77 4.47 6.24
CA ARG A 177 25.81 5.09 7.58
C ARG A 177 25.44 4.16 8.73
N LYS A 178 25.15 2.88 8.48
CA LYS A 178 24.67 1.91 9.49
C LYS A 178 25.54 1.74 10.74
N HIS A 179 26.85 2.03 10.64
CA HIS A 179 27.78 1.96 11.77
C HIS A 179 27.80 3.24 12.63
N HIS A 180 27.25 4.35 12.12
CA HIS A 180 27.22 5.66 12.78
C HIS A 180 25.80 6.11 13.14
N ASP A 181 24.78 5.49 12.54
CA ASP A 181 23.37 5.77 12.75
C ASP A 181 22.64 4.46 13.08
N SER A 182 22.31 4.27 14.36
CA SER A 182 21.61 3.09 14.85
C SER A 182 20.16 2.99 14.36
N GLN A 183 19.62 4.05 13.75
CA GLN A 183 18.29 4.09 13.15
C GLN A 183 18.33 3.89 11.62
N ALA A 184 19.53 3.77 11.03
CA ALA A 184 19.67 3.59 9.60
C ALA A 184 19.03 2.28 9.12
N LEU A 185 19.21 1.19 9.86
CA LEU A 185 18.70 -0.15 9.53
C LEU A 185 18.01 -0.80 10.76
N PRO A 186 17.02 -1.69 10.56
CA PRO A 186 16.40 -2.07 9.30
C PRO A 186 15.70 -0.89 8.61
N MET A 187 15.52 -0.96 7.29
CA MET A 187 14.70 -0.04 6.52
C MET A 187 13.36 -0.71 6.15
N PHE A 188 12.24 -0.05 6.40
CA PHE A 188 10.90 -0.52 6.03
C PHE A 188 10.38 0.23 4.81
N THR A 189 9.76 -0.47 3.87
CA THR A 189 9.07 0.20 2.75
C THR A 189 7.87 1.01 3.23
N SER A 190 7.45 1.98 2.42
CA SER A 190 6.48 3.02 2.80
C SER A 190 5.23 3.11 1.92
N SER A 191 5.15 2.31 0.84
CA SER A 191 4.08 2.42 -0.17
C SER A 191 2.69 2.01 0.35
N CYS A 192 2.63 1.21 1.42
CA CYS A 192 1.40 0.67 2.00
C CYS A 192 0.85 1.56 3.12
N PRO A 193 -0.28 2.27 2.93
CA PRO A 193 -0.76 3.23 3.92
C PRO A 193 -1.25 2.56 5.21
N GLY A 194 -1.77 1.33 5.14
CA GLY A 194 -2.15 0.56 6.32
C GLY A 194 -0.96 0.25 7.24
N TRP A 195 0.22 0.01 6.67
CA TRP A 195 1.47 -0.20 7.41
C TRP A 195 1.96 1.10 8.02
N ILE A 196 1.97 2.19 7.25
CA ILE A 196 2.35 3.52 7.74
C ILE A 196 1.49 3.92 8.94
N ARG A 197 0.17 3.80 8.81
CA ARG A 197 -0.77 4.17 9.87
C ARG A 197 -0.55 3.32 11.13
N TYR A 198 -0.36 2.02 10.99
CA TYR A 198 -0.04 1.16 12.13
C TYR A 198 1.28 1.56 12.79
N SER A 199 2.28 1.90 11.99
CA SER A 199 3.59 2.33 12.47
C SER A 199 3.52 3.62 13.27
N GLU A 200 2.88 4.67 12.75
CA GLU A 200 2.78 5.97 13.41
C GLU A 200 1.94 5.93 14.68
N ARG A 201 0.88 5.10 14.69
CA ARG A 201 -0.10 5.06 15.79
C ARG A 201 0.25 4.09 16.90
N VAL A 202 0.81 2.92 16.55
CA VAL A 202 0.98 1.81 17.49
C VAL A 202 2.44 1.55 17.81
N LEU A 203 3.33 1.74 16.83
CA LEU A 203 4.75 1.41 16.99
C LEU A 203 5.59 2.64 17.36
N GLY A 204 5.19 3.83 16.89
CA GLY A 204 5.87 5.09 17.15
C GLY A 204 7.36 5.01 16.83
N SER A 205 8.19 5.50 17.75
CA SER A 205 9.65 5.54 17.60
C SER A 205 10.33 4.18 17.39
N LEU A 206 9.65 3.06 17.67
CA LEU A 206 10.17 1.73 17.36
C LEU A 206 10.35 1.51 15.85
N VAL A 207 9.54 2.18 15.02
CA VAL A 207 9.50 1.95 13.57
C VAL A 207 9.62 3.23 12.76
N THR A 208 9.05 4.36 13.17
CA THR A 208 8.99 5.56 12.32
C THR A 208 10.36 6.05 11.80
N PRO A 209 11.48 5.99 12.55
CA PRO A 209 12.80 6.38 12.02
C PRO A 209 13.33 5.43 10.92
N HIS A 210 12.83 4.20 10.91
CA HIS A 210 13.24 3.13 10.02
C HIS A 210 12.44 3.09 8.72
N ILE A 211 11.39 3.91 8.57
CA ILE A 211 10.55 3.93 7.36
C ILE A 211 11.25 4.70 6.25
N CYS A 212 11.25 4.14 5.04
CA CYS A 212 11.66 4.78 3.80
C CYS A 212 10.92 6.10 3.60
N THR A 213 11.64 7.18 3.36
CA THR A 213 11.08 8.52 3.13
C THR A 213 10.49 8.69 1.73
N ALA A 214 10.85 7.84 0.76
CA ALA A 214 10.24 7.88 -0.57
C ALA A 214 8.71 7.77 -0.47
N ARG A 215 8.01 8.70 -1.11
CA ARG A 215 6.55 8.74 -1.17
C ARG A 215 6.02 7.54 -1.96
N SER A 216 4.77 7.18 -1.69
CA SER A 216 4.12 6.12 -2.46
C SER A 216 3.86 6.54 -3.92
N PRO A 217 3.66 5.57 -4.83
CA PRO A 217 3.32 5.87 -6.23
C PRO A 217 2.10 6.78 -6.38
N GLN A 218 1.10 6.66 -5.49
CA GLN A 218 -0.08 7.53 -5.52
C GLN A 218 0.30 9.00 -5.29
N GLN A 219 1.12 9.27 -4.27
CA GLN A 219 1.44 10.64 -3.89
C GLN A 219 2.45 11.27 -4.86
N ILE A 220 3.40 10.49 -5.38
CA ILE A 220 4.27 10.96 -6.46
C ILE A 220 3.44 11.30 -7.71
N MET A 221 2.45 10.48 -8.06
CA MET A 221 1.55 10.78 -9.19
C MET A 221 0.76 12.06 -8.94
N GLY A 222 0.29 12.27 -7.70
CA GLY A 222 -0.35 13.52 -7.29
C GLY A 222 0.52 14.74 -7.54
N CYS A 223 1.77 14.71 -7.08
CA CYS A 223 2.72 15.79 -7.36
C CYS A 223 2.99 15.96 -8.86
N LEU A 224 3.14 14.87 -9.62
CA LEU A 224 3.36 14.94 -11.06
C LEU A 224 2.18 15.60 -11.79
N VAL A 225 0.95 15.24 -11.43
CA VAL A 225 -0.28 15.82 -12.00
C VAL A 225 -0.45 17.28 -11.60
N LYS A 226 -0.27 17.59 -10.31
CA LYS A 226 -0.53 18.92 -9.74
C LYS A 226 0.57 19.94 -10.00
N ASP A 227 1.81 19.51 -10.18
CA ASP A 227 2.95 20.40 -10.43
C ASP A 227 3.39 20.43 -11.89
N PHE A 228 3.71 19.28 -12.48
CA PHE A 228 4.29 19.23 -13.83
C PHE A 228 3.20 19.29 -14.92
N PHE A 229 2.21 18.41 -14.85
CA PHE A 229 1.17 18.31 -15.86
C PHE A 229 0.26 19.56 -15.87
N SER A 230 -0.12 20.09 -14.70
CA SER A 230 -0.91 21.33 -14.61
C SER A 230 -0.23 22.50 -15.33
N LYS A 231 1.09 22.66 -15.18
CA LYS A 231 1.90 23.67 -15.90
C LYS A 231 1.89 23.45 -17.41
N GLN A 232 1.98 22.20 -17.87
CA GLN A 232 1.83 21.88 -19.31
C GLN A 232 0.46 22.30 -19.85
N GLN A 233 -0.60 22.10 -19.06
CA GLN A 233 -1.96 22.53 -19.39
C GLN A 233 -2.19 24.04 -19.18
N LYS A 234 -1.17 24.79 -18.73
CA LYS A 234 -1.26 26.22 -18.37
C LYS A 234 -2.37 26.49 -17.34
N LEU A 235 -2.57 25.55 -16.43
CA LEU A 235 -3.52 25.63 -15.33
C LEU A 235 -2.79 25.75 -14.01
N SER A 236 -3.41 26.47 -13.07
CA SER A 236 -2.98 26.44 -11.68
C SER A 236 -3.43 25.13 -11.00
N PRO A 237 -2.67 24.62 -10.02
CA PRO A 237 -2.89 23.28 -9.44
C PRO A 237 -4.30 23.05 -8.87
N GLU A 238 -4.93 24.06 -8.30
CA GLU A 238 -6.29 24.04 -7.73
C GLU A 238 -7.40 23.92 -8.77
N LYS A 239 -7.09 24.22 -10.05
CA LYS A 239 -7.98 24.00 -11.19
C LYS A 239 -7.95 22.57 -11.68
N VAL A 240 -7.02 21.74 -11.23
CA VAL A 240 -7.00 20.31 -11.55
C VAL A 240 -7.69 19.56 -10.43
N TYR A 241 -8.60 18.65 -10.75
CA TYR A 241 -9.19 17.71 -9.80
C TYR A 241 -8.63 16.31 -10.11
N HIS A 242 -7.74 15.82 -9.26
CA HIS A 242 -7.03 14.56 -9.45
C HIS A 242 -7.72 13.42 -8.69
N LEU A 243 -8.25 12.49 -9.46
CA LEU A 243 -8.86 11.24 -9.00
C LEU A 243 -7.85 10.10 -9.15
N VAL A 244 -7.77 9.21 -8.15
CA VAL A 244 -7.00 7.96 -8.26
C VAL A 244 -7.93 6.76 -8.17
N VAL A 245 -7.77 5.80 -9.08
CA VAL A 245 -8.44 4.48 -9.01
C VAL A 245 -7.47 3.47 -8.41
N ALA A 246 -7.78 2.97 -7.21
CA ALA A 246 -6.87 2.16 -6.40
C ALA A 246 -7.46 0.80 -6.00
N PRO A 247 -6.63 -0.22 -5.72
CA PRO A 247 -7.11 -1.55 -5.31
C PRO A 247 -7.52 -1.61 -3.82
N CYS A 248 -7.28 -0.54 -3.05
CA CYS A 248 -7.37 -0.55 -1.59
C CYS A 248 -8.02 0.70 -1.01
N PHE A 249 -8.84 0.54 0.02
CA PHE A 249 -9.45 1.64 0.77
C PHE A 249 -8.41 2.49 1.52
N ASP A 250 -7.32 1.90 1.99
CA ASP A 250 -6.27 2.61 2.74
C ASP A 250 -5.62 3.74 1.92
N LYS A 251 -5.73 3.70 0.58
CA LYS A 251 -5.29 4.79 -0.29
C LYS A 251 -6.11 6.07 -0.14
N LYS A 252 -7.38 5.97 0.27
CA LYS A 252 -8.19 7.11 0.71
C LYS A 252 -7.61 7.76 1.97
N LEU A 253 -7.18 6.95 2.94
CA LEU A 253 -6.52 7.42 4.16
C LEU A 253 -5.22 8.15 3.85
N GLU A 254 -4.47 7.67 2.85
CA GLU A 254 -3.26 8.34 2.40
C GLU A 254 -3.54 9.71 1.76
N ALA A 255 -4.57 9.81 0.90
CA ALA A 255 -4.90 11.04 0.18
C ALA A 255 -5.32 12.20 1.11
N VAL A 256 -5.94 11.89 2.25
CA VAL A 256 -6.43 12.91 3.19
C VAL A 256 -5.39 13.43 4.19
N ARG A 257 -4.18 12.85 4.19
CA ARG A 257 -3.10 13.25 5.11
C ARG A 257 -2.76 14.74 4.96
N GLU A 258 -2.50 15.39 6.08
CA GLU A 258 -2.33 16.85 6.13
C GLU A 258 -1.07 17.30 5.39
N GLU A 259 0.01 16.53 5.45
CA GLU A 259 1.27 16.85 4.76
C GLU A 259 1.17 16.81 3.23
N PHE A 260 0.09 16.25 2.68
CA PHE A 260 -0.20 16.24 1.25
C PHE A 260 -1.23 17.31 0.85
N TYR A 261 -1.54 18.24 1.77
CA TYR A 261 -2.19 19.52 1.46
C TYR A 261 -1.14 20.61 1.25
N SER A 262 -1.25 21.36 0.16
CA SER A 262 -0.50 22.59 -0.01
C SER A 262 -1.38 23.78 0.31
N SER A 263 -1.09 24.48 1.41
CA SER A 263 -1.77 25.74 1.75
C SER A 263 -1.46 26.85 0.75
N LEU A 264 -0.25 26.85 0.15
CA LEU A 264 0.14 27.82 -0.87
C LEU A 264 -0.65 27.65 -2.18
N MET A 265 -0.93 26.40 -2.56
CA MET A 265 -1.65 26.08 -3.79
C MET A 265 -3.14 25.80 -3.54
N GLU A 266 -3.60 25.91 -2.29
CA GLU A 266 -4.96 25.61 -1.83
C GLU A 266 -5.51 24.26 -2.34
N THR A 267 -4.65 23.25 -2.51
CA THR A 267 -5.03 21.97 -3.11
C THR A 267 -4.26 20.80 -2.55
N ARG A 268 -4.79 19.60 -2.78
CA ARG A 268 -4.15 18.32 -2.42
C ARG A 268 -3.39 17.75 -3.61
N ASP A 269 -2.40 16.92 -3.31
CA ASP A 269 -1.74 16.09 -4.33
C ASP A 269 -2.77 15.14 -5.00
N VAL A 270 -3.67 14.56 -4.22
CA VAL A 270 -4.79 13.71 -4.67
C VAL A 270 -6.09 14.20 -4.04
N ASP A 271 -7.08 14.57 -4.86
CA ASP A 271 -8.35 15.11 -4.38
C ASP A 271 -9.34 14.01 -3.98
N CYS A 272 -9.38 12.93 -4.74
CA CYS A 272 -10.26 11.79 -4.48
C CYS A 272 -9.60 10.46 -4.83
N VAL A 273 -9.88 9.44 -4.04
CA VAL A 273 -9.54 8.05 -4.35
C VAL A 273 -10.82 7.24 -4.42
N LEU A 274 -11.00 6.51 -5.52
CA LEU A 274 -12.06 5.53 -5.69
C LEU A 274 -11.45 4.14 -5.84
N THR A 275 -12.10 3.15 -5.26
CA THR A 275 -11.65 1.76 -5.40
C THR A 275 -12.09 1.17 -6.73
N SER A 276 -11.41 0.10 -7.18
CA SER A 276 -11.79 -0.63 -8.39
C SER A 276 -13.26 -1.08 -8.35
N LYS A 277 -13.76 -1.53 -7.18
CA LYS A 277 -15.18 -1.88 -6.98
C LYS A 277 -16.12 -0.70 -7.03
N GLU A 278 -15.77 0.46 -6.48
CA GLU A 278 -16.62 1.65 -6.56
C GLU A 278 -16.81 2.10 -8.01
N ILE A 279 -15.74 2.09 -8.81
CA ILE A 279 -15.85 2.37 -10.25
C ILE A 279 -16.75 1.35 -10.94
N TYR A 280 -16.54 0.06 -10.68
CA TYR A 280 -17.35 -0.98 -11.29
C TYR A 280 -18.84 -0.90 -10.87
N HIS A 281 -19.11 -0.63 -9.60
CA HIS A 281 -20.47 -0.40 -9.11
C HIS A 281 -21.13 0.82 -9.77
N LEU A 282 -20.37 1.88 -10.06
CA LEU A 282 -20.88 3.03 -10.82
C LEU A 282 -21.30 2.61 -12.24
N MET A 283 -20.53 1.73 -12.90
CA MET A 283 -20.87 1.20 -14.22
C MET A 283 -22.19 0.43 -14.18
N GLU A 284 -22.37 -0.44 -13.17
CA GLU A 284 -23.61 -1.19 -12.95
C GLU A 284 -24.81 -0.26 -12.67
N LYS A 285 -24.64 0.73 -11.79
CA LYS A 285 -25.67 1.73 -11.46
C LYS A 285 -26.12 2.51 -12.69
N ARG A 286 -25.19 2.81 -13.60
CA ARG A 286 -25.48 3.50 -14.87
C ARG A 286 -25.96 2.55 -15.98
N LYS A 287 -26.05 1.24 -15.70
CA LYS A 287 -26.44 0.20 -16.66
C LYS A 287 -25.61 0.21 -17.93
N VAL A 288 -24.32 0.50 -17.79
CA VAL A 288 -23.38 0.54 -18.91
C VAL A 288 -22.94 -0.88 -19.23
N SER A 289 -23.18 -1.33 -20.46
CA SER A 289 -22.64 -2.59 -20.96
C SER A 289 -21.18 -2.40 -21.40
N VAL A 290 -20.33 -3.41 -21.16
CA VAL A 290 -18.90 -3.36 -21.54
C VAL A 290 -18.74 -3.24 -23.06
N GLU A 291 -19.63 -3.86 -23.81
CA GLU A 291 -19.68 -3.83 -25.26
C GLU A 291 -19.91 -2.40 -25.79
N GLU A 292 -20.73 -1.61 -25.10
CA GLU A 292 -21.09 -0.23 -25.47
C GLU A 292 -19.99 0.80 -25.15
N LEU A 293 -19.00 0.45 -24.33
CA LEU A 293 -17.91 1.35 -23.98
C LEU A 293 -16.99 1.59 -25.18
N ASN A 294 -16.63 2.85 -25.39
CA ASN A 294 -15.58 3.19 -26.34
C ASN A 294 -14.22 2.67 -25.83
N SER A 295 -13.41 2.07 -26.70
CA SER A 295 -12.03 1.74 -26.39
C SER A 295 -11.14 2.95 -26.64
N VAL A 296 -10.61 3.55 -25.58
CA VAL A 296 -9.74 4.74 -25.66
C VAL A 296 -8.40 4.44 -24.99
N PRO A 297 -7.24 4.70 -25.62
CA PRO A 297 -5.95 4.50 -24.96
C PRO A 297 -5.81 5.42 -23.74
N LEU A 298 -4.95 5.02 -22.79
CA LEU A 298 -4.51 5.92 -21.72
C LEU A 298 -3.75 7.11 -22.31
N ASP A 299 -3.89 8.26 -21.67
CA ASP A 299 -3.11 9.44 -21.98
C ASP A 299 -1.65 9.25 -21.51
N GLN A 300 -0.73 10.02 -22.08
CA GLN A 300 0.69 10.02 -21.69
C GLN A 300 1.08 11.36 -21.08
N VAL A 301 1.86 11.31 -20.00
CA VAL A 301 2.33 12.53 -19.29
C VAL A 301 3.30 13.35 -20.16
N LEU A 302 4.10 12.72 -21.02
CA LEU A 302 5.06 13.38 -21.91
C LEU A 302 4.68 13.24 -23.40
N GLY A 303 3.48 13.67 -23.80
CA GLY A 303 3.10 13.82 -25.22
C GLY A 303 3.19 12.55 -26.09
N GLU A 304 2.82 12.66 -27.38
CA GLU A 304 2.67 11.51 -28.28
C GLU A 304 4.00 10.82 -28.62
N SER A 305 4.33 9.74 -27.90
CA SER A 305 5.34 8.79 -28.33
C SER A 305 4.81 7.35 -28.24
N GLY A 306 4.01 6.98 -29.25
CA GLY A 306 3.49 5.62 -29.44
C GLY A 306 2.39 5.22 -28.45
N GLN A 307 1.76 4.07 -28.64
CA GLN A 307 0.86 3.52 -27.64
C GLN A 307 1.67 3.23 -26.36
N ALA A 308 1.24 3.76 -25.22
CA ALA A 308 1.82 3.38 -23.94
C ALA A 308 1.52 1.89 -23.72
N MET A 309 2.53 1.04 -23.91
CA MET A 309 2.41 -0.36 -23.57
C MET A 309 2.31 -0.46 -22.05
N LEU A 310 1.19 -1.00 -21.56
CA LEU A 310 1.05 -1.36 -20.16
C LEU A 310 2.21 -2.25 -19.76
N ALA A 311 2.83 -1.93 -18.63
CA ALA A 311 3.96 -2.68 -18.13
C ALA A 311 3.86 -2.79 -16.61
N ARG A 312 4.51 -3.82 -16.09
CA ARG A 312 4.80 -3.94 -14.68
C ARG A 312 6.29 -3.75 -14.44
N HIS A 313 6.64 -3.33 -13.24
CA HIS A 313 8.00 -3.47 -12.73
C HIS A 313 8.38 -4.96 -12.58
N ASP A 314 9.68 -5.23 -12.60
CA ASP A 314 10.19 -6.55 -12.22
C ASP A 314 9.88 -6.85 -10.75
N GLY A 315 9.77 -8.13 -10.40
CA GLY A 315 9.30 -8.54 -9.09
C GLY A 315 8.43 -9.78 -9.13
N ARG A 316 8.50 -10.59 -8.06
CA ARG A 316 7.58 -11.72 -7.84
C ARG A 316 6.10 -11.33 -7.72
N GLY A 317 5.83 -10.15 -7.17
CA GLY A 317 4.48 -9.66 -6.91
C GLY A 317 4.26 -8.26 -7.48
N SER A 318 3.08 -7.70 -7.23
CA SER A 318 2.67 -6.40 -7.79
C SER A 318 3.37 -5.16 -7.21
N GLU A 319 4.18 -5.32 -6.17
CA GLU A 319 4.91 -4.19 -5.56
C GLU A 319 6.34 -4.09 -6.09
N GLY A 320 7.09 -5.20 -6.10
CA GLY A 320 8.44 -5.29 -6.66
C GLY A 320 9.56 -4.59 -5.88
N PHE A 321 9.27 -3.75 -4.88
CA PHE A 321 10.29 -2.90 -4.21
C PHE A 321 11.44 -3.72 -3.63
N LEU A 322 11.15 -4.83 -2.93
CA LEU A 322 12.20 -5.69 -2.36
C LEU A 322 13.20 -6.15 -3.42
N GLU A 323 12.71 -6.62 -4.55
CA GLU A 323 13.53 -7.20 -5.62
C GLU A 323 14.40 -6.12 -6.28
N HIS A 324 13.81 -4.96 -6.59
CA HIS A 324 14.54 -3.81 -7.14
C HIS A 324 15.65 -3.33 -6.21
N VAL A 325 15.35 -3.17 -4.92
CA VAL A 325 16.36 -2.72 -3.94
C VAL A 325 17.43 -3.77 -3.72
N PHE A 326 17.06 -5.05 -3.71
CA PHE A 326 18.00 -6.15 -3.52
C PHE A 326 19.00 -6.26 -4.68
N LYS A 327 18.52 -6.28 -5.93
CA LYS A 327 19.38 -6.35 -7.12
C LYS A 327 20.29 -5.12 -7.21
N HIS A 328 19.75 -3.93 -6.97
CA HIS A 328 20.53 -2.69 -6.97
C HIS A 328 21.59 -2.70 -5.87
N ALA A 329 21.24 -3.05 -4.63
CA ALA A 329 22.17 -3.12 -3.50
C ALA A 329 23.27 -4.18 -3.70
N ALA A 330 22.93 -5.35 -4.24
CA ALA A 330 23.90 -6.41 -4.54
C ALA A 330 24.97 -5.91 -5.51
N LYS A 331 24.54 -5.20 -6.57
CA LYS A 331 25.43 -4.65 -7.58
C LYS A 331 26.25 -3.48 -7.05
N GLU A 332 25.62 -2.49 -6.44
CA GLU A 332 26.27 -1.25 -5.99
C GLU A 332 27.23 -1.48 -4.82
N LEU A 333 26.83 -2.27 -3.82
CA LEU A 333 27.61 -2.44 -2.59
C LEU A 333 28.65 -3.55 -2.71
N PHE A 334 28.41 -4.56 -3.56
CA PHE A 334 29.24 -5.77 -3.59
C PHE A 334 29.72 -6.18 -4.97
N GLY A 335 29.32 -5.47 -6.03
CA GLY A 335 29.69 -5.79 -7.41
C GLY A 335 29.05 -7.09 -7.93
N VAL A 336 27.97 -7.57 -7.29
CA VAL A 336 27.30 -8.82 -7.67
C VAL A 336 26.05 -8.53 -8.49
N ASP A 337 26.05 -8.98 -9.74
CA ASP A 337 24.89 -8.84 -10.62
C ASP A 337 23.91 -10.01 -10.42
N VAL A 338 22.79 -9.75 -9.76
CA VAL A 338 21.78 -10.75 -9.41
C VAL A 338 20.70 -10.78 -10.49
N GLN A 339 20.68 -11.84 -11.30
CA GLN A 339 19.67 -12.02 -12.35
C GLN A 339 18.34 -12.53 -11.79
N GLU A 340 18.41 -13.57 -10.94
CA GLU A 340 17.25 -14.22 -10.34
C GLU A 340 17.32 -14.19 -8.81
N ILE A 341 16.16 -13.97 -8.18
CA ILE A 341 16.02 -13.97 -6.72
C ILE A 341 15.33 -15.26 -6.26
N THR A 342 15.92 -15.94 -5.28
CA THR A 342 15.28 -17.08 -4.61
C THR A 342 14.63 -16.65 -3.29
N TYR A 343 13.31 -16.81 -3.21
CA TYR A 343 12.54 -16.51 -2.01
C TYR A 343 12.41 -17.74 -1.12
N ARG A 344 12.97 -17.69 0.09
CA ARG A 344 12.78 -18.71 1.13
C ARG A 344 11.54 -18.40 1.96
N THR A 345 10.55 -19.28 1.92
CA THR A 345 9.36 -19.18 2.77
C THR A 345 9.72 -19.49 4.23
N LEU A 346 9.41 -18.57 5.15
CA LEU A 346 9.71 -18.76 6.58
C LEU A 346 8.53 -19.30 7.37
N ARG A 347 7.34 -18.77 7.14
CA ARG A 347 6.12 -19.15 7.87
C ARG A 347 4.98 -19.55 6.94
N ASN A 348 4.77 -18.75 5.91
CA ASN A 348 3.74 -18.91 4.89
C ASN A 348 4.16 -18.09 3.65
N ARG A 349 3.36 -18.16 2.59
CA ARG A 349 3.63 -17.48 1.32
C ARG A 349 3.83 -15.96 1.45
N ASP A 350 3.32 -15.37 2.53
CA ASP A 350 3.34 -13.93 2.85
C ASP A 350 4.44 -13.55 3.88
N PHE A 351 5.31 -14.49 4.26
CA PHE A 351 6.51 -14.18 5.04
C PHE A 351 7.70 -14.94 4.48
N GLN A 352 8.49 -14.22 3.68
CA GLN A 352 9.59 -14.77 2.92
C GLN A 352 10.87 -13.96 3.13
N GLU A 353 11.99 -14.59 2.83
CA GLU A 353 13.32 -14.03 2.97
C GLU A 353 14.12 -14.22 1.68
N VAL A 354 14.99 -13.26 1.41
CA VAL A 354 15.97 -13.30 0.31
C VAL A 354 17.34 -13.01 0.90
N THR A 355 18.35 -13.80 0.53
CA THR A 355 19.73 -13.64 1.00
C THR A 355 20.70 -13.49 -0.16
N LEU A 356 21.75 -12.70 0.06
CA LEU A 356 22.96 -12.67 -0.76
C LEU A 356 24.11 -13.19 0.11
N GLU A 357 24.76 -14.25 -0.35
CA GLU A 357 25.92 -14.84 0.32
C GLU A 357 27.12 -14.87 -0.63
N ARG A 358 28.31 -14.59 -0.09
CA ARG A 358 29.58 -14.72 -0.82
C ARG A 358 30.64 -15.26 0.15
N ASP A 359 31.36 -16.30 -0.26
CA ASP A 359 32.43 -16.93 0.52
C ASP A 359 32.01 -17.35 1.95
N GLY A 360 30.74 -17.73 2.14
CA GLY A 360 30.18 -18.11 3.43
C GLY A 360 29.76 -16.93 4.33
N GLU A 361 29.93 -15.69 3.87
CA GLU A 361 29.44 -14.49 4.55
C GLU A 361 28.10 -14.03 3.99
N MET A 362 27.18 -13.67 4.89
CA MET A 362 25.88 -13.10 4.53
C MET A 362 26.02 -11.59 4.30
N LEU A 363 25.93 -11.17 3.04
CA LEU A 363 26.11 -9.79 2.61
C LEU A 363 24.82 -8.97 2.73
N LEU A 364 23.69 -9.57 2.31
CA LEU A 364 22.34 -8.99 2.39
C LEU A 364 21.35 -10.04 2.85
N GLN A 365 20.37 -9.61 3.63
CA GLN A 365 19.23 -10.39 4.08
C GLN A 365 18.00 -9.51 4.13
N PHE A 366 17.08 -9.70 3.20
CA PHE A 366 15.84 -8.92 3.09
C PHE A 366 14.63 -9.80 3.39
N ALA A 367 13.49 -9.18 3.74
CA ALA A 367 12.25 -9.93 3.96
C ALA A 367 11.02 -9.26 3.35
N ALA A 368 10.13 -10.07 2.77
CA ALA A 368 8.77 -9.67 2.42
C ALA A 368 7.82 -10.12 3.54
N VAL A 369 7.08 -9.18 4.14
CA VAL A 369 6.19 -9.42 5.28
C VAL A 369 4.82 -8.84 4.99
N TYR A 370 3.90 -9.68 4.53
CA TYR A 370 2.55 -9.27 4.16
C TYR A 370 1.50 -9.79 5.14
N GLY A 371 0.47 -9.00 5.38
CA GLY A 371 -0.62 -9.32 6.31
C GLY A 371 -0.30 -8.99 7.77
N PHE A 372 -1.26 -8.39 8.47
CA PHE A 372 -1.10 -7.97 9.87
C PHE A 372 -0.62 -9.08 10.84
N ARG A 373 -1.00 -10.34 10.62
CA ARG A 373 -0.53 -11.47 11.44
C ARG A 373 0.99 -11.67 11.33
N ASN A 374 1.55 -11.50 10.14
CA ASN A 374 2.99 -11.58 9.92
C ASN A 374 3.68 -10.30 10.41
N ILE A 375 3.08 -9.12 10.19
CA ILE A 375 3.56 -7.84 10.73
C ILE A 375 3.70 -7.89 12.26
N GLN A 376 2.70 -8.38 12.99
CA GLN A 376 2.77 -8.54 14.44
C GLN A 376 3.91 -9.48 14.87
N THR A 377 4.21 -10.49 14.06
CA THR A 377 5.31 -11.43 14.31
C THR A 377 6.66 -10.73 14.11
N LEU A 378 6.80 -9.93 13.06
CA LEU A 378 7.96 -9.06 12.83
C LEU A 378 8.16 -8.08 13.99
N VAL A 379 7.11 -7.34 14.38
CA VAL A 379 7.16 -6.38 15.50
C VAL A 379 7.58 -7.06 16.81
N HIS A 380 7.09 -8.27 17.09
CA HIS A 380 7.52 -9.02 18.27
C HIS A 380 9.02 -9.39 18.21
N ARG A 381 9.54 -9.71 17.03
CA ARG A 381 10.97 -9.93 16.81
C ARG A 381 11.77 -8.63 17.00
N MET A 382 11.27 -7.49 16.50
CA MET A 382 11.87 -6.17 16.71
C MET A 382 12.00 -5.82 18.19
N ARG A 383 10.92 -5.97 18.98
CA ARG A 383 10.92 -5.69 20.42
C ARG A 383 11.90 -6.55 21.22
N LYS A 384 12.31 -7.70 20.66
CA LYS A 384 13.32 -8.59 21.24
C LYS A 384 14.73 -8.33 20.72
N GLY A 385 14.94 -7.33 19.88
CA GLY A 385 16.22 -7.04 19.23
C GLY A 385 16.64 -8.11 18.23
N ARG A 386 15.69 -8.83 17.60
CA ARG A 386 15.96 -9.96 16.69
C ARG A 386 15.48 -9.70 15.27
N VAL A 387 16.07 -8.74 14.59
CA VAL A 387 15.75 -8.44 13.18
C VAL A 387 17.04 -8.55 12.39
N PRO A 388 17.25 -9.64 11.66
CA PRO A 388 18.50 -9.82 10.93
C PRO A 388 18.47 -9.13 9.56
N TYR A 389 17.33 -8.51 9.22
CA TYR A 389 17.09 -7.93 7.91
C TYR A 389 17.63 -6.51 7.79
N GLN A 390 18.25 -6.17 6.67
CA GLN A 390 18.59 -4.78 6.35
C GLN A 390 17.40 -4.04 5.73
N LEU A 391 16.58 -4.73 4.92
CA LEU A 391 15.34 -4.17 4.36
C LEU A 391 14.18 -5.13 4.58
N VAL A 392 13.02 -4.58 4.91
CA VAL A 392 11.76 -5.32 4.99
C VAL A 392 10.69 -4.61 4.18
N GLU A 393 10.17 -5.30 3.17
CA GLU A 393 8.98 -4.86 2.44
C GLU A 393 7.73 -5.28 3.23
N VAL A 394 6.90 -4.30 3.60
CA VAL A 394 5.76 -4.52 4.49
C VAL A 394 4.45 -4.09 3.83
N LEU A 395 3.49 -5.02 3.73
CA LEU A 395 2.16 -4.77 3.19
C LEU A 395 1.08 -5.26 4.16
N SER A 396 0.05 -4.46 4.39
CA SER A 396 -1.04 -4.82 5.33
C SER A 396 -1.94 -5.95 4.83
N CYS A 397 -2.08 -6.12 3.52
CA CYS A 397 -2.90 -7.15 2.91
C CYS A 397 -2.07 -8.44 2.69
N PRO A 398 -2.53 -9.62 3.16
CA PRO A 398 -2.00 -10.90 2.68
C PRO A 398 -2.14 -10.98 1.16
N GLY A 399 -1.13 -11.51 0.45
CA GLY A 399 -1.11 -11.54 -1.02
C GLY A 399 -0.84 -10.19 -1.71
N GLY A 400 -0.50 -9.13 -0.96
CA GLY A 400 -0.13 -7.82 -1.52
C GLY A 400 -1.31 -7.02 -2.08
N CYS A 401 -1.03 -5.97 -2.87
CA CYS A 401 -2.06 -5.01 -3.29
C CYS A 401 -3.10 -5.58 -4.26
N LEU A 402 -2.78 -6.63 -5.04
CA LEU A 402 -3.79 -7.34 -5.84
C LEU A 402 -4.91 -7.93 -4.96
N SER A 403 -4.58 -8.30 -3.73
CA SER A 403 -5.53 -8.79 -2.72
C SER A 403 -6.23 -7.66 -1.94
N GLY A 404 -6.09 -6.40 -2.37
CA GLY A 404 -6.68 -5.24 -1.70
C GLY A 404 -8.20 -5.34 -1.57
N ARG A 405 -8.72 -4.97 -0.39
CA ARG A 405 -10.17 -5.08 -0.08
C ARG A 405 -11.05 -4.23 -1.00
N GLY A 406 -10.50 -3.17 -1.58
CA GLY A 406 -11.20 -2.31 -2.55
C GLY A 406 -11.55 -3.01 -3.87
N GLN A 407 -11.08 -4.24 -4.08
CA GLN A 407 -11.42 -5.02 -5.27
C GLN A 407 -11.78 -6.48 -5.00
N THR A 408 -11.32 -7.07 -3.89
CA THR A 408 -11.45 -8.53 -3.65
C THR A 408 -12.45 -8.93 -2.57
N GLU A 409 -13.06 -7.97 -1.87
CA GLU A 409 -13.98 -8.28 -0.77
C GLU A 409 -15.31 -8.85 -1.25
N SER A 410 -15.57 -10.14 -1.01
CA SER A 410 -16.82 -10.81 -1.39
C SER A 410 -18.04 -10.09 -0.82
N GLU A 411 -19.10 -10.03 -1.64
CA GLU A 411 -20.45 -9.55 -1.24
C GLU A 411 -21.02 -10.36 -0.07
N THR A 412 -20.56 -11.59 0.10
CA THR A 412 -20.91 -12.45 1.23
C THR A 412 -19.75 -12.52 2.24
N ALA A 413 -19.98 -11.95 3.42
CA ALA A 413 -19.18 -12.09 4.63
C ALA A 413 -17.79 -11.40 4.69
N GLY A 414 -17.50 -10.41 3.85
CA GLY A 414 -16.27 -9.59 3.98
C GLY A 414 -14.95 -10.37 3.84
N ARG A 415 -15.03 -11.55 3.20
CA ARG A 415 -13.89 -12.44 2.93
C ARG A 415 -13.26 -12.11 1.57
N ILE A 416 -11.97 -12.32 1.46
CA ILE A 416 -11.24 -12.17 0.18
C ILE A 416 -11.67 -13.30 -0.76
N ASP A 417 -12.10 -12.94 -1.97
CA ASP A 417 -12.32 -13.87 -3.07
C ASP A 417 -10.97 -14.35 -3.63
N LYS A 418 -10.57 -15.56 -3.22
CA LYS A 418 -9.28 -16.15 -3.61
C LYS A 418 -9.22 -16.53 -5.09
N ALA A 419 -10.35 -16.90 -5.69
CA ALA A 419 -10.39 -17.28 -7.10
C ALA A 419 -10.19 -16.05 -7.99
N LEU A 420 -10.83 -14.93 -7.63
CA LEU A 420 -10.61 -13.64 -8.27
C LEU A 420 -9.15 -13.18 -8.13
N VAL A 421 -8.57 -13.27 -6.92
CA VAL A 421 -7.16 -12.93 -6.70
C VAL A 421 -6.23 -13.71 -7.61
N GLN A 422 -6.42 -15.03 -7.71
CA GLN A 422 -5.58 -15.86 -8.57
C GLN A 422 -5.67 -15.45 -10.04
N GLN A 423 -6.87 -15.22 -10.56
CA GLN A 423 -7.05 -14.74 -11.94
C GLN A 423 -6.37 -13.39 -12.17
N MET A 424 -6.47 -12.47 -11.21
CA MET A 424 -5.79 -11.19 -11.29
C MET A 424 -4.26 -11.31 -11.21
N GLU A 425 -3.72 -12.23 -10.41
CA GLU A 425 -2.28 -12.53 -10.36
C GLU A 425 -1.78 -13.03 -11.74
N GLU A 426 -2.53 -13.92 -12.40
CA GLU A 426 -2.22 -14.43 -13.74
C GLU A 426 -2.26 -13.32 -14.80
N VAL A 427 -3.33 -12.51 -14.80
CA VAL A 427 -3.49 -11.36 -15.71
C VAL A 427 -2.37 -10.34 -15.50
N TYR A 428 -2.08 -9.96 -14.26
CA TYR A 428 -1.01 -9.00 -13.96
C TYR A 428 0.36 -9.53 -14.42
N SER A 429 0.64 -10.81 -14.17
CA SER A 429 1.92 -11.43 -14.53
C SER A 429 2.15 -11.52 -16.03
N SER A 430 1.08 -11.50 -16.84
CA SER A 430 1.15 -11.48 -18.31
C SER A 430 1.66 -10.15 -18.89
N LEU A 431 1.65 -9.07 -18.11
CA LEU A 431 2.20 -7.78 -18.54
C LEU A 431 3.72 -7.87 -18.74
N PRO A 432 4.26 -7.18 -19.76
CA PRO A 432 5.70 -7.09 -19.97
C PRO A 432 6.36 -6.38 -18.78
N VAL A 433 7.59 -6.80 -18.49
CA VAL A 433 8.42 -6.15 -17.48
C VAL A 433 9.13 -4.95 -18.08
N ARG A 434 9.10 -3.82 -17.37
CA ARG A 434 9.90 -2.63 -17.68
C ARG A 434 10.64 -2.17 -16.43
N LEU A 435 11.97 -2.12 -16.53
CA LEU A 435 12.83 -1.65 -15.44
C LEU A 435 12.75 -0.12 -15.31
N PRO A 436 12.50 0.44 -14.11
CA PRO A 436 12.50 1.89 -13.89
C PRO A 436 13.80 2.57 -14.33
N GLU A 437 14.95 1.95 -14.07
CA GLU A 437 16.29 2.45 -14.39
C GLU A 437 16.50 2.66 -15.89
N LEU A 438 15.82 1.85 -16.72
CA LEU A 438 15.91 1.88 -18.17
C LEU A 438 14.80 2.72 -18.81
N ASN A 439 13.94 3.37 -18.02
CA ASN A 439 12.82 4.13 -18.55
C ASN A 439 13.25 5.55 -18.95
N PRO A 440 13.33 5.89 -20.25
CA PRO A 440 13.75 7.22 -20.69
C PRO A 440 12.82 8.33 -20.22
N ILE A 441 11.52 8.05 -20.05
CA ILE A 441 10.53 9.03 -19.56
C ILE A 441 10.88 9.46 -18.13
N LEU A 442 11.27 8.52 -17.27
CA LEU A 442 11.70 8.85 -15.90
C LEU A 442 12.95 9.72 -15.91
N LYS A 443 13.94 9.38 -16.75
CA LYS A 443 15.15 10.18 -16.89
C LYS A 443 14.84 11.62 -17.33
N THR A 444 13.96 11.79 -18.32
CA THR A 444 13.52 13.11 -18.76
C THR A 444 12.82 13.88 -17.64
N LEU A 445 11.89 13.25 -16.92
CA LEU A 445 11.19 13.91 -15.82
C LEU A 445 12.13 14.25 -14.64
N TYR A 446 13.12 13.42 -14.32
CA TYR A 446 14.14 13.79 -13.34
C TYR A 446 14.87 15.08 -13.72
N LEU A 447 15.21 15.25 -15.01
CA LEU A 447 15.90 16.44 -15.50
C LEU A 447 14.97 17.65 -15.59
N ASP A 448 13.86 17.52 -16.31
CA ASP A 448 13.02 18.65 -16.72
C ASP A 448 12.04 19.09 -15.62
N TRP A 449 11.52 18.14 -14.84
CA TRP A 449 10.59 18.44 -13.75
C TRP A 449 11.33 18.62 -12.42
N LEU A 450 12.20 17.68 -12.08
CA LEU A 450 12.84 17.62 -10.77
C LEU A 450 14.21 18.30 -10.71
N GLN A 451 14.76 18.80 -11.82
CA GLN A 451 16.07 19.48 -11.85
C GLN A 451 17.24 18.60 -11.35
N GLY A 452 17.15 17.30 -11.60
CA GLY A 452 18.13 16.30 -11.19
C GLY A 452 17.67 15.43 -10.02
N GLN A 453 18.25 14.23 -9.93
CA GLN A 453 17.88 13.22 -8.92
C GLN A 453 18.26 13.61 -7.49
N ASP A 454 19.30 14.44 -7.31
CA ASP A 454 19.78 14.91 -5.99
C ASP A 454 19.31 16.33 -5.65
N SER A 455 18.36 16.88 -6.40
CA SER A 455 17.92 18.26 -6.20
C SER A 455 17.05 18.41 -4.95
N ALA A 456 16.96 19.65 -4.45
CA ALA A 456 15.99 20.00 -3.41
C ALA A 456 14.53 19.78 -3.87
N GLN A 457 14.27 19.93 -5.17
CA GLN A 457 12.94 19.72 -5.76
C GLN A 457 12.56 18.22 -5.73
N ALA A 458 13.49 17.32 -6.07
CA ALA A 458 13.30 15.88 -5.97
C ALA A 458 13.00 15.48 -4.52
N ASN A 459 13.80 15.96 -3.56
CA ASN A 459 13.56 15.68 -2.15
C ASN A 459 12.19 16.18 -1.68
N LYS A 460 11.82 17.43 -2.02
CA LYS A 460 10.53 18.02 -1.65
C LYS A 460 9.32 17.27 -2.22
N LEU A 461 9.38 16.84 -3.48
CA LEU A 461 8.24 16.27 -4.19
C LEU A 461 8.16 14.74 -4.10
N LEU A 462 9.29 14.05 -3.94
CA LEU A 462 9.35 12.59 -3.92
C LEU A 462 9.51 12.01 -2.52
N HIS A 463 9.81 12.80 -1.49
CA HIS A 463 9.98 12.32 -0.12
C HIS A 463 8.97 12.93 0.86
N THR A 464 8.76 12.22 1.97
CA THR A 464 7.96 12.65 3.11
C THR A 464 8.60 12.15 4.41
N GLU A 465 8.10 12.62 5.53
CA GLU A 465 8.54 12.21 6.86
C GLU A 465 7.38 11.60 7.64
N TYR A 466 7.70 10.61 8.48
CA TYR A 466 6.72 9.96 9.35
C TYR A 466 6.96 10.37 10.78
N ARG A 467 5.91 10.86 11.44
CA ARG A 467 6.00 11.37 12.82
C ARG A 467 5.25 10.47 13.77
N ASN A 468 5.74 10.40 14.99
CA ASN A 468 5.00 9.77 16.07
C ASN A 468 3.78 10.64 16.38
N GLN A 469 2.58 10.10 16.22
CA GLN A 469 1.36 10.82 16.59
C GLN A 469 1.14 10.61 18.09
N SER A 470 1.69 11.50 18.91
CA SER A 470 1.44 11.50 20.35
C SER A 470 -0.03 11.85 20.62
N HIS A 471 -0.89 10.85 20.77
CA HIS A 471 -2.12 11.07 21.50
C HIS A 471 -1.83 11.06 23.00
N THR A 472 -2.15 12.17 23.66
CA THR A 472 -2.55 12.18 25.06
C THR A 472 -3.47 10.99 25.30
N GLN A 473 -3.08 10.11 26.21
CA GLN A 473 -3.88 8.94 26.58
C GLN A 473 -5.34 9.38 26.83
N PRO A 474 -6.35 8.67 26.28
CA PRO A 474 -7.71 8.85 26.78
C PRO A 474 -7.70 8.54 28.29
N PRO A 475 -8.36 9.37 29.13
CA PRO A 475 -8.25 9.32 30.60
C PRO A 475 -8.72 8.01 31.26
N HIS A 476 -9.10 6.98 30.49
CA HIS A 476 -9.71 5.75 30.97
C HIS A 476 -8.91 4.47 30.70
N MET A 477 -7.68 4.54 30.18
CA MET A 477 -6.78 3.39 30.13
C MET A 477 -5.51 3.61 30.97
N GLN A 478 -5.70 3.60 32.29
CA GLN A 478 -4.63 3.31 33.23
C GLN A 478 -4.47 1.78 33.32
N TRP A 479 -3.23 1.29 33.19
CA TRP A 479 -2.88 -0.13 33.10
C TRP A 479 -2.79 -0.86 34.43
#